data_AF-A0A1U7M0J3-F1
#
_entry.id   AF-A0A1U7M0J3-F1
#
_cell.length_a   1.000
_cell.length_b   1.000
_cell.length_c   1.000
_cell.angle_alpha   90.00
_cell.angle_beta   90.00
_cell.angle_gamma   90.00
#
_symmetry.space_group_name_H-M   'P 1'
#
loop_
_entity.id
_entity.type
_entity.pdbx_description
1 polymer ?
#
loop_
_entity_poly.entity_id
_entity_poly.type
_entity_poly.pdbx_seq_one_letter_code
_entity_poly.pdbx_strand_id
1 'polypeptide(L)'
;MEKRMLETLMTKEAVEDFGLDVNNLIKVRKRDQTYYVYQEEVSKKVYEEVNREERKYQKRRQRMFKTMAEKGEMIISLEQSMEDTDFEIESEINVEEQAEKHLMLEALADEIEKLPKEDRKLMKLVFRTDLTQRQLAEILDLSQGAINGRIKKNIKILKEKLIK
;
A
#
# COMPACT_ATOMS: atom_id res chain seq x y z
N MET A 1 44.94 13.23 25.39
CA MET A 1 43.90 12.54 24.60
C MET A 1 43.18 13.59 23.79
N GLU A 2 42.97 13.38 22.49
CA GLU A 2 42.16 14.28 21.66
C GLU A 2 40.71 14.24 22.17
N LYS A 3 40.22 15.38 22.69
CA LYS A 3 38.85 15.53 23.16
C LYS A 3 37.97 16.06 22.03
N ARG A 4 36.69 15.68 22.01
CA ARG A 4 35.68 16.14 21.06
C ARG A 4 34.38 16.44 21.79
N MET A 5 33.66 17.45 21.30
CA MET A 5 32.34 17.78 21.79
C MET A 5 31.33 16.80 21.23
N LEU A 6 30.58 16.12 22.11
CA LEU A 6 29.42 15.33 21.76
C LEU A 6 28.17 16.13 22.05
N GLU A 7 27.32 16.29 21.05
CA GLU A 7 26.04 16.99 21.18
C GLU A 7 24.93 15.96 21.25
N THR A 8 24.08 16.06 22.28
CA THR A 8 22.93 15.18 22.49
C THR A 8 21.67 16.03 22.56
N LEU A 9 20.67 15.69 21.75
CA LEU A 9 19.36 16.33 21.82
C LEU A 9 18.52 15.65 22.90
N MET A 10 18.04 16.45 23.84
CA MET A 10 17.26 16.00 24.99
C MET A 10 15.87 16.64 24.97
N THR A 11 14.86 15.89 25.41
CA THR A 11 13.53 16.45 25.70
C THR A 11 13.56 17.22 27.01
N LYS A 12 12.54 18.05 27.27
CA LYS A 12 12.44 18.77 28.56
C LYS A 12 12.46 17.81 29.75
N GLU A 13 11.72 16.72 29.67
CA GLU A 13 11.66 15.67 30.68
C GLU A 13 13.04 15.06 30.94
N ALA A 14 13.79 14.70 29.88
CA ALA A 14 15.14 14.20 30.03
C ALA A 14 16.06 15.22 30.71
N VAL A 15 16.00 16.50 30.32
CA VAL A 15 16.81 17.55 30.97
C VAL A 15 16.53 17.61 32.48
N GLU A 16 15.26 17.53 32.88
CA GLU A 16 14.85 17.49 34.29
C GLU A 16 15.31 16.21 35.00
N ASP A 17 15.19 15.04 34.36
CA ASP A 17 15.63 13.72 34.90
C ASP A 17 17.15 13.66 35.13
N PHE A 18 17.93 14.30 34.26
CA PHE A 18 19.38 14.40 34.38
C PHE A 18 19.82 15.54 35.32
N GLY A 19 18.87 16.26 35.95
CA GLY A 19 19.15 17.35 36.90
C GLY A 19 19.81 18.58 36.28
N LEU A 20 19.63 18.78 34.97
CA LEU A 20 20.21 19.89 34.22
C LEU A 20 19.28 21.11 34.25
N ASP A 21 19.85 22.32 34.32
CA ASP A 21 19.07 23.55 34.24
C ASP A 21 18.71 23.88 32.79
N VAL A 22 17.42 23.80 32.49
CA VAL A 22 16.80 24.08 31.19
C VAL A 22 17.17 25.48 30.65
N ASN A 23 17.44 26.45 31.53
CA ASN A 23 17.78 27.82 31.12
C ASN A 23 19.20 27.94 30.55
N ASN A 24 20.09 27.00 30.87
CA ASN A 24 21.49 27.02 30.45
C ASN A 24 21.73 26.23 29.14
N LEU A 25 20.68 25.60 28.58
CA LEU A 25 20.78 24.79 27.37
C LEU A 25 20.23 25.51 26.14
N ILE A 26 20.84 25.21 24.98
CA ILE A 26 20.41 25.76 23.68
C ILE A 26 19.09 25.09 23.28
N LYS A 27 18.05 25.90 23.07
CA LYS A 27 16.72 25.43 22.67
C LYS A 27 16.65 25.31 21.15
N VAL A 28 16.23 24.15 20.65
CA VAL A 28 16.07 23.87 19.22
C VAL A 28 14.65 23.35 18.98
N ARG A 29 13.88 24.05 18.13
CA ARG A 29 12.55 23.62 17.72
C ARG A 29 12.65 22.72 16.48
N LYS A 30 12.12 21.49 16.55
CA LYS A 30 12.01 20.56 15.42
C LYS A 30 10.57 20.10 15.29
N ARG A 31 9.93 20.44 14.16
CA ARG A 31 8.50 20.18 13.90
C ARG A 31 7.64 20.66 15.08
N ASP A 32 7.03 19.73 15.80
CA ASP A 32 6.06 19.97 16.87
C ASP A 32 6.66 19.98 18.27
N GLN A 33 7.97 19.70 18.41
CA GLN A 33 8.61 19.54 19.72
C GLN A 33 9.85 20.42 19.88
N THR A 34 10.09 20.85 21.12
CA THR A 34 11.28 21.60 21.51
C THR A 34 12.28 20.67 22.18
N TYR A 35 13.50 20.68 21.69
CA TYR A 35 14.63 19.92 22.22
C TYR A 35 15.67 20.88 22.81
N TYR A 36 16.51 20.34 23.68
CA TYR A 36 17.60 21.03 24.33
C TYR A 36 18.91 20.33 23.96
N VAL A 37 19.91 21.11 23.56
CA VAL A 37 21.23 20.57 23.18
C VAL A 37 22.09 20.50 24.43
N TYR A 38 22.45 19.29 24.84
CA TYR A 38 23.47 19.04 25.86
C TYR A 38 24.80 18.77 25.17
N GLN A 39 25.86 19.45 25.61
CA GLN A 39 27.19 19.37 25.04
C GLN A 39 28.19 18.87 26.08
N GLU A 40 28.90 17.79 25.77
CA GLU A 40 29.88 17.18 26.67
C GLU A 40 31.23 16.96 25.98
N GLU A 41 32.32 17.30 26.66
CA GLU A 41 33.68 16.96 26.22
C GLU A 41 33.98 15.48 26.47
N VAL A 42 33.96 14.68 25.41
CA VAL A 42 34.28 13.26 25.48
C VAL A 42 35.61 12.95 24.80
N SER A 43 36.18 11.79 25.10
CA SER A 43 37.35 11.31 24.35
C SER A 43 36.96 11.01 22.90
N LYS A 44 37.91 11.17 21.97
CA LYS A 44 37.71 10.81 20.55
C LYS A 44 37.16 9.40 20.36
N LYS A 45 37.62 8.42 21.15
CA LYS A 45 37.16 7.03 21.07
C LYS A 45 35.66 6.92 21.34
N VAL A 46 35.19 7.55 22.42
CA VAL A 46 33.76 7.58 22.79
C VAL A 46 32.94 8.31 21.72
N TYR A 47 33.41 9.46 21.25
CA TYR A 47 32.75 10.20 20.16
C TYR A 47 32.58 9.37 18.88
N GLU A 48 33.61 8.59 18.52
CA GLU A 48 33.58 7.74 17.34
C GLU A 48 32.69 6.51 17.51
N GLU A 49 32.62 5.93 18.72
CA GLU A 49 31.74 4.80 19.03
C GLU A 49 30.26 5.20 18.95
N VAL A 50 29.88 6.30 19.60
CA VAL A 50 28.49 6.80 19.61
C VAL A 50 28.02 7.13 18.19
N ASN A 51 28.83 7.84 17.41
CA ASN A 51 28.48 8.28 16.06
C ASN A 51 28.73 7.23 14.97
N ARG A 52 29.16 6.01 15.33
CA ARG A 52 29.57 4.98 14.36
C ARG A 52 28.42 4.58 13.45
N GLU A 53 27.26 4.30 14.03
CA GLU A 53 26.08 3.85 13.30
C GLU A 53 25.52 4.95 12.40
N GLU A 54 25.45 6.18 12.90
CA GLU A 54 25.02 7.31 12.09
C GLU A 54 25.95 7.53 10.88
N ARG A 55 27.27 7.46 11.07
CA ARG A 55 28.23 7.56 9.96
C ARG A 55 28.05 6.44 8.94
N LYS A 56 27.79 5.20 9.37
CA LYS A 56 27.51 4.08 8.45
C LYS A 56 26.24 4.36 7.65
N TYR A 57 25.18 4.82 8.32
CA TYR A 57 23.92 5.19 7.69
C TYR A 57 24.12 6.29 6.65
N GLN A 58 24.78 7.39 7.02
CA GLN A 58 25.06 8.52 6.13
C GLN A 58 25.89 8.08 4.90
N LYS A 59 26.93 7.27 5.08
CA LYS A 59 27.75 6.74 3.97
C LYS A 59 26.94 5.84 3.04
N ARG A 60 26.08 4.96 3.57
CA ARG A 60 25.18 4.12 2.76
C ARG A 60 24.22 4.99 1.94
N ARG A 61 23.63 5.99 2.60
CA ARG A 61 22.70 6.93 1.96
C ARG A 61 23.36 7.71 0.83
N GLN A 62 24.57 8.23 1.05
CA GLN A 62 25.35 8.91 0.00
C GLN A 62 25.63 8.01 -1.22
N ARG A 63 25.99 6.73 -0.99
CA ARG A 63 26.21 5.77 -2.08
C ARG A 63 24.92 5.50 -2.86
N MET A 64 23.81 5.32 -2.14
CA MET A 64 22.50 5.13 -2.77
C MET A 64 22.14 6.33 -3.66
N PHE A 65 22.22 7.55 -3.13
CA PHE A 65 21.96 8.77 -3.91
C PHE A 65 22.87 8.89 -5.13
N LYS A 66 24.15 8.53 -5.01
CA LYS A 66 25.08 8.52 -6.14
C LYS A 66 24.64 7.53 -7.22
N THR A 67 24.30 6.30 -6.84
CA THR A 67 23.83 5.28 -7.78
C THR A 67 22.51 5.66 -8.45
N MET A 68 21.58 6.29 -7.73
CA MET A 68 20.33 6.80 -8.30
C MET A 68 20.60 7.89 -9.33
N ALA A 69 21.46 8.87 -9.00
CA ALA A 69 21.84 9.93 -9.93
C ALA A 69 22.52 9.38 -11.20
N GLU A 70 23.40 8.37 -11.08
CA GLU A 70 24.04 7.69 -12.23
C GLU A 70 23.02 6.98 -13.14
N LYS A 71 21.88 6.53 -12.60
CA LYS A 71 20.78 5.91 -13.36
C LYS A 71 19.77 6.93 -13.89
N GLY A 72 19.92 8.21 -13.57
CA GLY A 72 18.92 9.24 -13.87
C GLY A 72 17.67 9.16 -12.97
N GLU A 73 17.73 8.44 -11.86
CA GLU A 73 16.64 8.35 -10.88
C GLU A 73 16.74 9.54 -9.90
N MET A 74 15.66 10.31 -9.76
CA MET A 74 15.59 11.43 -8.80
C MET A 74 14.62 11.09 -7.67
N ILE A 75 15.03 11.33 -6.43
CA ILE A 75 14.12 11.28 -5.28
C ILE A 75 13.49 12.67 -5.14
N ILE A 76 12.21 12.77 -5.46
CA ILE A 76 11.38 13.94 -5.23
C ILE A 76 10.33 13.62 -4.16
N SER A 77 9.90 14.63 -3.41
CA SER A 77 8.73 14.49 -2.54
C SER A 77 7.44 14.46 -3.36
N LEU A 78 6.35 13.95 -2.78
CA LEU A 78 5.05 13.92 -3.45
C LEU A 78 4.58 15.34 -3.80
N GLU A 79 4.70 16.29 -2.85
CA GLU A 79 4.42 17.72 -3.08
C GLU A 79 5.24 18.27 -4.26
N GLN A 80 6.55 18.02 -4.30
CA GLN A 80 7.39 18.48 -5.42
C GLN A 80 7.04 17.81 -6.75
N SER A 81 6.59 16.55 -6.74
CA SER A 81 6.09 15.90 -7.96
C SER A 81 4.80 16.53 -8.47
N MET A 82 3.99 17.12 -7.59
CA MET A 82 2.77 17.83 -7.98
C MET A 82 3.04 19.25 -8.46
N GLU A 83 4.11 19.89 -7.97
CA GLU A 83 4.49 21.27 -8.31
C GLU A 83 5.43 21.38 -9.53
N ASP A 84 6.38 20.45 -9.70
CA ASP A 84 7.53 20.60 -10.62
C ASP A 84 7.55 19.64 -11.83
N THR A 85 6.46 18.90 -12.13
CA THR A 85 6.47 17.95 -13.27
C THR A 85 5.20 17.96 -14.13
N ASP A 86 5.38 18.30 -15.42
CA ASP A 86 4.46 18.03 -16.56
C ASP A 86 4.34 16.51 -16.88
N PHE A 87 4.43 15.64 -15.88
CA PHE A 87 4.25 14.20 -16.06
C PHE A 87 2.97 13.78 -15.36
N GLU A 88 1.92 13.57 -16.15
CA GLU A 88 0.73 12.88 -15.68
C GLU A 88 1.13 11.44 -15.33
N ILE A 89 0.88 11.04 -14.08
CA ILE A 89 0.96 9.64 -13.68
C ILE A 89 -0.26 8.96 -14.31
N GLU A 90 -0.12 8.54 -15.57
CA GLU A 90 -1.12 7.72 -16.23
C GLU A 90 -1.10 6.32 -15.60
N SER A 91 -2.05 6.05 -14.71
CA SER A 91 -2.37 4.68 -14.36
C SER A 91 -3.11 4.04 -15.53
N GLU A 92 -2.52 3.05 -16.20
CA GLU A 92 -3.21 2.26 -17.24
C GLU A 92 -4.51 1.60 -16.73
N ILE A 93 -4.65 1.48 -15.42
CA ILE A 93 -5.76 0.81 -14.74
C ILE A 93 -6.59 1.85 -13.99
N ASN A 94 -7.82 2.05 -14.44
CA ASN A 94 -8.84 2.78 -13.70
C ASN A 94 -9.31 1.91 -12.51
N VAL A 95 -8.86 2.26 -11.31
CA VAL A 95 -9.11 1.48 -10.08
C VAL A 95 -10.60 1.48 -9.75
N GLU A 96 -11.29 2.59 -10.00
CA GLU A 96 -12.72 2.74 -9.82
C GLU A 96 -13.50 1.79 -10.73
N GLU A 97 -13.15 1.71 -12.01
CA GLU A 97 -13.76 0.75 -12.96
C GLU A 97 -13.52 -0.69 -12.53
N GLN A 98 -12.32 -1.01 -12.04
CA GLN A 98 -12.01 -2.35 -11.56
C GLN A 98 -12.84 -2.69 -10.31
N ALA A 99 -12.98 -1.75 -9.38
CA ALA A 99 -13.79 -1.91 -8.18
C ALA A 99 -15.27 -2.09 -8.51
N GLU A 100 -15.81 -1.28 -9.44
CA GLU A 100 -17.19 -1.41 -9.92
C GLU A 100 -17.45 -2.79 -10.53
N LYS A 101 -16.54 -3.27 -11.38
CA LYS A 101 -16.62 -4.61 -11.97
C LYS A 101 -16.64 -5.71 -10.90
N HIS A 102 -15.82 -5.60 -9.87
CA HIS A 102 -15.80 -6.59 -8.78
C HIS A 102 -17.11 -6.61 -8.00
N LEU A 103 -17.67 -5.43 -7.67
CA LEU A 103 -18.96 -5.32 -6.99
C LEU A 103 -20.09 -5.94 -7.83
N MET A 104 -20.11 -5.68 -9.14
CA MET A 104 -21.09 -6.28 -10.05
C MET A 104 -20.99 -7.82 -10.10
N LEU A 105 -19.76 -8.36 -10.12
CA LEU A 105 -19.53 -9.80 -10.12
C LEU A 105 -19.97 -10.46 -8.82
N GLU A 106 -19.74 -9.80 -7.68
CA GLU A 106 -20.16 -10.27 -6.36
C GLU A 106 -21.69 -10.32 -6.26
N ALA A 107 -22.38 -9.24 -6.65
CA ALA A 107 -23.84 -9.20 -6.69
C ALA A 107 -24.44 -10.31 -7.59
N LEU A 108 -23.84 -10.56 -8.75
CA LEU A 108 -24.25 -11.67 -9.62
C LEU A 108 -24.02 -13.03 -8.97
N ALA A 109 -22.87 -13.23 -8.31
CA ALA A 109 -22.55 -14.48 -7.64
C ALA A 109 -23.55 -14.80 -6.52
N ASP A 110 -23.92 -13.80 -5.72
CA ASP A 110 -24.91 -13.92 -4.65
C ASP A 110 -26.28 -14.34 -5.17
N GLU A 111 -26.73 -13.78 -6.30
CA GLU A 111 -28.00 -14.17 -6.89
C GLU A 111 -27.98 -15.56 -7.51
N ILE A 112 -26.84 -15.99 -8.06
CA ILE A 112 -26.65 -17.38 -8.51
C ILE A 112 -26.71 -18.35 -7.32
N GLU A 113 -26.13 -18.00 -6.17
CA GLU A 113 -26.22 -18.81 -4.94
C GLU A 113 -27.66 -18.94 -4.42
N LYS A 114 -28.58 -18.05 -4.79
CA LYS A 114 -30.00 -18.16 -4.42
C LYS A 114 -30.79 -19.08 -5.36
N LEU A 115 -30.21 -19.53 -6.48
CA LEU A 115 -30.87 -20.46 -7.40
C LEU A 115 -30.95 -21.89 -6.82
N PRO A 116 -31.92 -22.70 -7.29
CA PRO A 116 -31.98 -24.13 -6.98
C PRO A 116 -30.66 -24.85 -7.30
N LYS A 117 -30.34 -25.92 -6.56
CA LYS A 117 -29.03 -26.60 -6.63
C LYS A 117 -28.57 -26.96 -8.04
N GLU A 118 -29.47 -27.53 -8.86
CA GLU A 118 -29.17 -27.90 -10.24
C GLU A 118 -28.93 -26.69 -11.13
N ASP A 119 -29.78 -25.67 -11.00
CA ASP A 119 -29.72 -24.44 -11.78
C ASP A 119 -28.50 -23.59 -11.42
N ARG A 120 -28.12 -23.57 -10.14
CA ARG A 120 -26.87 -22.97 -9.65
C ARG A 120 -25.65 -23.63 -10.28
N LYS A 121 -25.61 -24.97 -10.30
CA LYS A 121 -24.50 -25.73 -10.91
C LYS A 121 -24.38 -25.41 -12.40
N LEU A 122 -25.51 -25.37 -13.11
CA LEU A 122 -25.56 -24.97 -14.52
C LEU A 122 -25.05 -23.54 -14.73
N MET A 123 -25.58 -22.55 -14.00
CA MET A 123 -25.18 -21.14 -14.21
C MET A 123 -23.71 -20.89 -13.86
N LYS A 124 -23.15 -21.57 -12.85
CA LYS A 124 -21.71 -21.50 -12.55
C LYS A 124 -20.85 -22.00 -13.72
N LEU A 125 -21.26 -23.09 -14.38
CA LEU A 125 -20.55 -23.59 -15.55
C LEU A 125 -20.67 -22.60 -16.72
N VAL A 126 -21.87 -22.08 -16.97
CA VAL A 126 -22.13 -21.13 -18.06
C VAL A 126 -21.28 -19.86 -17.94
N PHE A 127 -21.11 -19.31 -16.73
CA PHE A 127 -20.35 -18.07 -16.55
C PHE A 127 -18.85 -18.24 -16.34
N ARG A 128 -18.37 -19.44 -15.99
CA ARG A 128 -16.95 -19.70 -15.70
C ARG A 128 -16.23 -20.48 -16.79
N THR A 129 -16.95 -21.02 -17.77
CA THR A 129 -16.39 -21.88 -18.81
C THR A 129 -17.01 -21.56 -20.16
N ASP A 130 -16.26 -21.76 -21.23
CA ASP A 130 -16.74 -21.60 -22.61
C ASP A 130 -17.39 -22.88 -23.17
N LEU A 131 -18.04 -23.67 -22.30
CA LEU A 131 -18.67 -24.93 -22.70
C LEU A 131 -19.92 -24.68 -23.55
N THR A 132 -20.04 -25.44 -24.64
CA THR A 132 -21.25 -25.43 -25.47
C THR A 132 -22.43 -26.05 -24.74
N GLN A 133 -23.65 -25.70 -25.14
CA GLN A 133 -24.87 -26.30 -24.57
C GLN A 133 -24.92 -27.82 -24.71
N ARG A 134 -24.31 -28.37 -25.77
CA ARG A 134 -24.19 -29.82 -25.98
C ARG A 134 -23.25 -30.47 -24.96
N GLN A 135 -22.10 -29.86 -24.68
CA GLN A 135 -21.18 -30.35 -23.66
C GLN A 135 -21.79 -30.24 -22.25
N LEU A 136 -22.52 -29.15 -21.97
CA LEU A 136 -23.24 -28.99 -20.71
C LEU A 136 -24.34 -30.06 -20.54
N ALA A 137 -25.04 -30.40 -21.62
CA ALA A 137 -26.03 -31.48 -21.65
C ALA A 137 -25.39 -32.84 -21.31
N GLU A 138 -24.23 -33.15 -21.87
CA GLU A 138 -23.47 -34.37 -21.57
C GLU A 138 -22.98 -34.40 -20.10
N ILE A 139 -22.49 -33.29 -19.57
CA ILE A 139 -21.98 -33.19 -18.18
C ILE A 139 -23.10 -33.30 -17.13
N LEU A 140 -24.28 -32.77 -17.44
CA LEU A 140 -25.41 -32.70 -16.51
C LEU A 140 -26.46 -33.78 -16.75
N ASP A 141 -26.22 -34.69 -17.70
CA ASP A 141 -27.14 -35.77 -18.11
C ASP A 141 -28.55 -35.24 -18.43
N LEU A 142 -28.60 -34.16 -19.23
CA LEU A 142 -29.82 -33.49 -19.64
C LEU A 142 -29.86 -33.33 -21.16
N SER A 143 -31.05 -33.17 -21.73
CA SER A 143 -31.15 -32.81 -23.14
C SER A 143 -30.69 -31.38 -23.39
N GLN A 144 -30.13 -31.10 -24.57
CA GLN A 144 -29.74 -29.76 -24.97
C GLN A 144 -30.90 -28.75 -24.88
N GLY A 145 -32.13 -29.20 -25.20
CA GLY A 145 -33.34 -28.39 -25.06
C GLY A 145 -33.64 -28.01 -23.61
N ALA A 146 -33.48 -28.95 -22.67
CA ALA A 146 -33.65 -28.69 -21.24
C ALA A 146 -32.61 -27.68 -20.73
N ILE A 147 -31.34 -27.81 -21.14
CA ILE A 147 -30.28 -26.85 -20.82
C ILE A 147 -30.63 -25.44 -21.32
N ASN A 148 -30.99 -25.31 -22.60
CA ASN A 148 -31.37 -24.02 -23.19
C ASN A 148 -32.56 -23.37 -22.46
N GLY A 149 -33.58 -24.17 -22.14
CA GLY A 149 -34.74 -23.70 -21.38
C GLY A 149 -34.37 -23.20 -19.98
N ARG A 150 -33.55 -23.96 -19.25
CA ARG A 150 -33.06 -23.58 -17.91
C ARG A 150 -32.20 -22.32 -17.95
N ILE A 151 -31.28 -22.20 -18.92
CA ILE A 151 -30.44 -21.00 -19.10
C ILE A 151 -31.33 -19.77 -19.32
N LYS A 152 -32.29 -19.83 -20.26
CA LYS A 152 -33.19 -18.70 -20.54
C LYS A 152 -34.00 -18.29 -19.32
N LYS A 153 -34.55 -19.27 -18.59
CA LYS A 153 -35.30 -19.04 -17.36
C LYS A 153 -34.43 -18.35 -16.30
N ASN A 154 -33.24 -18.88 -16.05
CA ASN A 154 -32.34 -18.36 -15.01
C ASN A 154 -31.83 -16.97 -15.35
N ILE A 155 -31.48 -16.69 -16.62
CA ILE A 155 -31.09 -15.34 -17.06
C ILE A 155 -32.23 -14.34 -16.81
N LYS A 156 -33.48 -14.72 -17.11
CA LYS A 156 -34.63 -13.84 -16.83
C LYS A 156 -34.76 -13.53 -15.34
N ILE A 157 -34.66 -14.54 -14.48
CA ILE A 157 -34.71 -14.39 -13.02
C ILE A 157 -33.57 -13.47 -12.52
N LEU A 158 -32.34 -13.71 -12.99
CA LEU A 158 -31.18 -12.91 -12.57
C LEU A 158 -31.34 -11.45 -13.01
N LYS A 159 -31.81 -11.19 -14.23
CA LYS A 159 -32.10 -9.81 -14.71
C LYS A 159 -33.15 -9.11 -13.86
N GLU A 160 -34.26 -9.77 -13.55
CA GLU A 160 -35.34 -9.20 -12.74
C GLU A 160 -34.88 -8.83 -11.32
N LYS A 161 -33.87 -9.54 -10.79
CA LYS A 161 -33.34 -9.28 -9.46
C LYS A 161 -32.22 -8.24 -9.41
N LEU A 162 -31.39 -8.18 -10.45
CA LEU A 162 -30.22 -7.29 -10.51
C LEU A 162 -30.54 -5.90 -11.10
N ILE A 163 -31.67 -5.75 -11.82
CA ILE A 163 -32.10 -4.46 -12.42
C ILE A 163 -33.16 -3.76 -11.54
N LYS A 164 -33.17 -4.03 -10.23
CA LYS A 164 -33.99 -3.27 -9.27
C LYS A 164 -33.31 -1.98 -8.89
#